data_AF-A0A2J8LE41-F1
#
_entry.id   AF-A0A2J8LE41-F1
#
_cell.length_a   1.000
_cell.length_b   1.000
_cell.length_c   1.000
_cell.angle_alpha   90.00
_cell.angle_beta   90.00
_cell.angle_gamma   90.00
#
_symmetry.space_group_name_H-M   'P 1'
#
loop_
_entity.id
_entity.type
_entity.pdbx_description
1 polymer ?
#
loop_
_entity_poly.entity_id
_entity_poly.type
_entity_poly.pdbx_seq_one_letter_code
_entity_poly.pdbx_strand_id
1 'polypeptide(L)'
;MASAAVVVPAEWIKNWEKSGRGEFLHLCRILSENKSHDSSTYRDFQQALYELSYHVIKGNLKHEQASNVLSDISEFREDMPSILADVFCILDIETNCLEEKSKRDYFTQLVLACLFQTQF
;
A
#
# COMPACT_ATOMS: atom_id res chain seq x y z
N MET A 1 -3.26 -19.90 14.94
CA MET A 1 -2.25 -18.93 15.40
C MET A 1 -2.65 -17.58 14.85
N ALA A 2 -2.92 -16.60 15.72
CA ALA A 2 -3.20 -15.24 15.26
C ALA A 2 -1.89 -14.66 14.71
N SER A 3 -1.77 -14.59 13.38
CA SER A 3 -0.71 -13.80 12.75
C SER A 3 -0.87 -12.38 13.28
N ALA A 4 0.16 -11.81 13.89
CA ALA A 4 0.15 -10.40 14.23
C ALA A 4 0.03 -9.65 12.90
N ALA A 5 -1.17 -9.20 12.56
CA ALA A 5 -1.40 -8.50 11.31
C ALA A 5 -0.55 -7.24 11.32
N VAL A 6 0.27 -7.05 10.29
CA VAL A 6 0.93 -5.76 10.07
C VAL A 6 -0.16 -4.72 9.86
N VAL A 7 -0.29 -3.81 10.82
CA VAL A 7 -1.28 -2.74 10.79
C VAL A 7 -0.54 -1.43 10.61
N VAL A 8 -0.90 -0.67 9.59
CA VAL A 8 -0.40 0.70 9.43
C VAL A 8 -1.11 1.58 10.47
N PRO A 9 -0.39 2.15 11.45
CA PRO A 9 -1.01 2.96 12.48
C PRO A 9 -1.72 4.18 11.88
N ALA A 10 -2.97 4.42 12.30
CA ALA A 10 -3.74 5.58 11.82
C ALA A 10 -3.06 6.93 12.16
N GLU A 11 -2.19 6.97 13.16
CA GLU A 11 -1.36 8.13 13.50
C GLU A 11 -0.31 8.45 12.44
N TRP A 12 0.23 7.44 11.75
CA TRP A 12 1.14 7.65 10.61
C TRP A 12 0.40 8.35 9.48
N ILE A 13 -0.84 7.92 9.20
CA ILE A 13 -1.67 8.53 8.16
C ILE A 13 -2.02 9.98 8.53
N LYS A 14 -2.38 10.26 9.79
CA LYS A 14 -2.68 11.62 10.27
C LYS A 14 -1.47 12.56 10.20
N ASN A 15 -0.27 12.04 10.44
CA ASN A 15 0.98 12.80 10.44
C ASN A 15 1.86 12.49 9.23
N TRP A 16 1.25 12.17 8.08
CA TRP A 16 1.95 11.63 6.90
C TRP A 16 3.17 12.45 6.49
N GLU A 17 2.98 13.77 6.33
CA GLU A 17 4.03 14.71 5.92
C GLU A 17 5.11 14.96 6.98
N LYS A 18 4.83 14.67 8.25
CA LYS A 18 5.76 14.94 9.36
C LYS A 18 6.68 13.75 9.64
N SER A 19 6.09 12.57 9.77
CA SER A 19 6.81 11.34 10.13
C SER A 19 6.24 10.09 9.45
N GLY A 20 4.95 10.06 9.17
CA GLY A 20 4.26 8.85 8.72
C GLY A 20 4.84 8.23 7.45
N ARG A 21 5.18 9.05 6.43
CA ARG A 21 5.84 8.56 5.21
C ARG A 21 7.18 7.87 5.53
N GLY A 22 7.99 8.49 6.39
CA GLY A 22 9.31 7.97 6.77
C GLY A 22 9.20 6.66 7.56
N GLU A 23 8.26 6.59 8.50
CA GLU A 23 8.01 5.38 9.30
C GLU A 23 7.49 4.23 8.42
N PHE A 24 6.58 4.51 7.48
CA PHE A 24 6.09 3.53 6.53
C PHE A 24 7.19 3.01 5.59
N LEU A 25 8.02 3.90 5.05
CA LEU A 25 9.13 3.53 4.18
C LEU A 25 10.17 2.68 4.94
N HIS A 26 10.43 3.02 6.20
CA HIS A 26 11.32 2.25 7.07
C HIS A 26 10.76 0.85 7.34
N LEU A 27 9.47 0.72 7.66
CA LEU A 27 8.80 -0.57 7.79
C LEU A 27 8.95 -1.41 6.52
N CYS A 28 8.72 -0.82 5.34
CA CYS A 28 8.86 -1.50 4.06
C CYS A 28 10.30 -1.98 3.83
N ARG A 29 11.32 -1.20 4.22
CA ARG A 29 12.73 -1.65 4.14
C ARG A 29 13.01 -2.84 5.05
N ILE A 30 12.55 -2.81 6.31
CA ILE A 30 12.70 -3.94 7.24
C ILE A 30 12.06 -5.21 6.66
N LEU A 31 10.85 -5.09 6.12
CA LEU A 31 10.12 -6.21 5.51
C LEU A 31 10.77 -6.72 4.21
N SER A 32 11.47 -5.85 3.46
CA SER A 32 12.22 -6.26 2.26
C SER A 32 13.58 -6.88 2.57
N GLU A 33 14.27 -6.40 3.61
CA GLU A 33 15.59 -6.88 4.03
C GLU A 33 15.53 -8.23 4.75
N ASN A 34 14.36 -8.58 5.31
CA ASN A 34 14.17 -9.84 6.00
C ASN A 34 14.13 -11.01 4.99
N LYS A 35 15.32 -11.51 4.64
CA LYS A 35 15.58 -12.59 3.67
C LYS A 35 15.11 -13.97 4.13
N SER A 36 14.42 -14.09 5.28
CA SER A 36 13.77 -15.34 5.58
C SER A 36 12.70 -15.54 4.51
N HIS A 37 12.89 -16.52 3.64
CA HIS A 37 11.97 -16.91 2.55
C HIS A 37 10.68 -17.53 3.12
N ASP A 38 10.21 -16.99 4.23
CA ASP A 38 9.05 -17.42 4.95
C ASP A 38 7.89 -16.69 4.29
N SER A 39 6.88 -17.45 3.86
CA SER A 39 5.62 -16.90 3.31
C SER A 39 4.95 -15.83 4.19
N SER A 40 5.37 -15.67 5.46
CA SER A 40 4.96 -14.58 6.35
C SER A 40 5.45 -13.22 5.87
N THR A 41 6.73 -13.07 5.52
CA THR A 41 7.32 -11.74 5.21
C THR A 41 6.71 -11.13 3.94
N TYR A 42 6.41 -11.98 2.95
CA TYR A 42 5.69 -11.57 1.74
C TYR A 42 4.26 -11.10 2.07
N ARG A 43 3.52 -11.86 2.90
CA ARG A 43 2.17 -11.50 3.33
C ARG A 43 2.13 -10.23 4.17
N ASP A 44 3.11 -10.05 5.05
CA ASP A 44 3.27 -8.87 5.89
C ASP A 44 3.51 -7.62 5.04
N PHE A 45 4.30 -7.74 3.98
CA PHE A 45 4.51 -6.67 3.01
C PHE A 45 3.25 -6.38 2.20
N GLN A 46 2.59 -7.41 1.67
CA GLN A 46 1.32 -7.28 0.96
C GLN A 46 0.27 -6.58 1.83
N GLN A 47 0.18 -6.96 3.12
CA GLN A 47 -0.73 -6.34 4.08
C GLN A 47 -0.41 -4.86 4.29
N ALA A 48 0.86 -4.49 4.43
CA ALA A 48 1.25 -3.09 4.60
C ALA A 48 0.82 -2.22 3.40
N LEU A 49 1.01 -2.72 2.18
CA LEU A 49 0.58 -2.02 0.96
C LEU A 49 -0.95 -1.96 0.82
N TYR A 50 -1.64 -3.02 1.21
CA TYR A 50 -3.09 -3.06 1.26
C TYR A 50 -3.65 -2.00 2.21
N GLU A 51 -3.15 -1.93 3.46
CA GLU A 51 -3.62 -0.95 4.45
C GLU A 51 -3.39 0.49 3.98
N LEU A 52 -2.21 0.79 3.42
CA LEU A 52 -1.92 2.11 2.87
C LEU A 52 -2.91 2.48 1.75
N SER A 53 -3.12 1.56 0.81
CA SER A 53 -4.04 1.76 -0.33
C SER A 53 -5.49 1.89 0.14
N TYR A 54 -5.87 1.13 1.16
CA TYR A 54 -7.20 1.19 1.76
C TYR A 54 -7.44 2.52 2.48
N HIS A 55 -6.41 3.12 3.10
CA HIS A 55 -6.48 4.47 3.64
C HIS A 55 -6.74 5.54 2.56
N VAL A 56 -6.26 5.33 1.34
CA VAL A 56 -6.61 6.19 0.19
C VAL A 56 -8.06 6.03 -0.21
N ILE A 57 -8.55 4.79 -0.30
CA ILE A 57 -9.95 4.47 -0.64
C ILE A 57 -10.93 5.05 0.40
N LYS A 58 -10.53 5.06 1.67
CA LYS A 58 -11.27 5.71 2.77
C LYS A 58 -11.21 7.23 2.73
N GLY A 59 -10.38 7.84 1.88
CA GLY A 59 -10.17 9.28 1.81
C GLY A 59 -9.28 9.85 2.92
N ASN A 60 -8.57 9.00 3.67
CA ASN A 60 -7.70 9.43 4.78
C ASN A 60 -6.30 9.83 4.30
N LEU A 61 -5.89 9.36 3.12
CA LEU A 61 -4.60 9.67 2.48
C LEU A 61 -4.85 10.03 1.02
N LYS A 62 -4.10 10.99 0.46
CA LYS A 62 -4.23 11.31 -0.97
C LYS A 62 -3.57 10.23 -1.83
N HIS A 63 -4.11 9.97 -3.01
CA HIS A 63 -3.52 9.02 -3.95
C HIS A 63 -2.10 9.43 -4.38
N GLU A 64 -1.83 10.73 -4.54
CA GLU A 64 -0.48 11.25 -4.87
C GLU A 64 0.55 10.94 -3.77
N GLN A 65 0.13 11.00 -2.51
CA GLN A 65 0.99 10.72 -1.35
C GLN A 65 1.33 9.23 -1.27
N ALA A 66 0.33 8.37 -1.49
CA ALA A 66 0.53 6.93 -1.53
C ALA A 66 1.39 6.53 -2.74
N SER A 67 1.08 7.03 -3.93
CA SER A 67 1.81 6.67 -5.13
C SER A 67 3.29 7.08 -5.04
N ASN A 68 3.58 8.25 -4.48
CA ASN A 68 4.95 8.71 -4.25
C ASN A 68 5.77 7.73 -3.39
N VAL A 69 5.23 7.27 -2.26
CA VAL A 69 5.96 6.30 -1.42
C VAL A 69 6.04 4.91 -2.07
N LEU A 70 5.01 4.49 -2.81
CA LEU A 70 5.05 3.23 -3.56
C LEU A 70 6.14 3.24 -4.64
N SER A 71 6.35 4.39 -5.28
CA SER A 71 7.45 4.62 -6.21
C SER A 71 8.80 4.48 -5.50
N ASP A 72 9.00 5.13 -4.35
CA ASP A 72 10.24 5.00 -3.57
C ASP A 72 10.52 3.54 -3.18
N ILE A 73 9.47 2.76 -2.89
CA ILE A 73 9.58 1.35 -2.53
C ILE A 73 10.03 0.48 -3.71
N SER A 74 9.55 0.80 -4.92
CA SER A 74 9.91 0.07 -6.13
C SER A 74 11.41 0.14 -6.45
N GLU A 75 12.12 1.17 -5.97
CA GLU A 75 13.58 1.31 -6.16
C GLU A 75 14.39 0.24 -5.42
N PHE A 76 13.88 -0.31 -4.32
CA PHE A 76 14.57 -1.32 -3.51
C PHE A 76 13.86 -2.68 -3.48
N ARG A 77 12.75 -2.83 -4.21
CA ARG A 77 11.98 -4.07 -4.25
C ARG A 77 11.49 -4.37 -5.67
N GLU A 78 12.15 -5.32 -6.32
CA GLU A 78 11.92 -5.66 -7.73
C GLU A 78 10.58 -6.37 -7.99
N ASP A 79 10.06 -7.14 -7.02
CA ASP A 79 8.76 -7.83 -7.12
C ASP A 79 7.56 -6.91 -6.82
N MET A 80 7.81 -5.61 -6.57
CA MET A 80 6.79 -4.63 -6.20
C MET A 80 5.60 -4.55 -7.18
N PRO A 81 5.78 -4.54 -8.52
CA PRO A 81 4.64 -4.50 -9.44
C PRO A 81 3.72 -5.72 -9.31
N SER A 82 4.29 -6.89 -9.02
CA SER A 82 3.51 -8.14 -8.85
C SER A 82 2.70 -8.11 -7.56
N ILE A 83 3.32 -7.66 -6.45
CA ILE A 83 2.63 -7.53 -5.15
C ILE A 83 1.50 -6.50 -5.25
N LEU A 84 1.76 -5.35 -5.89
CA LEU A 84 0.74 -4.32 -6.11
C LEU A 84 -0.43 -4.83 -6.94
N ALA A 85 -0.17 -5.64 -7.98
CA ALA A 85 -1.22 -6.24 -8.77
C ALA A 85 -2.14 -7.14 -7.91
N ASP A 86 -1.56 -7.96 -7.03
CA ASP A 86 -2.32 -8.81 -6.11
C ASP A 86 -3.16 -7.98 -5.13
N VAL A 87 -2.58 -6.93 -4.53
CA VAL A 87 -3.28 -6.01 -3.62
C VAL A 87 -4.42 -5.29 -4.34
N PHE A 88 -4.17 -4.74 -5.52
CA PHE A 88 -5.17 -4.01 -6.29
C PHE A 88 -6.27 -4.93 -6.81
N CYS A 89 -5.99 -6.19 -7.12
CA CYS A 89 -7.03 -7.16 -7.46
C CYS A 89 -8.02 -7.37 -6.30
N ILE A 90 -7.51 -7.52 -5.07
CA ILE A 90 -8.35 -7.63 -3.88
C ILE A 90 -9.17 -6.35 -3.67
N LEU A 91 -8.53 -5.19 -3.72
CA LEU A 91 -9.20 -3.90 -3.52
C LEU A 91 -10.23 -3.59 -4.61
N ASP A 92 -10.02 -4.01 -5.86
CA ASP A 92 -11.01 -3.86 -6.93
C ASP A 92 -12.28 -4.66 -6.61
N ILE A 93 -12.13 -5.92 -6.17
CA ILE A 93 -13.26 -6.76 -5.75
C ILE A 93 -14.00 -6.09 -4.58
N GLU A 94 -13.27 -5.69 -3.54
CA GLU A 94 -13.87 -5.10 -2.34
C GLU A 94 -14.56 -3.77 -2.65
N THR A 95 -13.94 -2.89 -3.43
CA THR A 95 -14.53 -1.60 -3.79
C THR A 95 -15.72 -1.71 -4.72
N ASN A 96 -15.78 -2.75 -5.56
CA ASN A 96 -16.99 -3.06 -6.33
C ASN A 96 -18.17 -3.52 -5.45
N CYS A 97 -17.90 -4.07 -4.27
CA CYS A 97 -18.94 -4.43 -3.29
C CYS A 97 -19.41 -3.24 -2.42
N LEU A 98 -18.74 -2.09 -2.48
CA LEU A 98 -19.12 -0.91 -1.70
C LEU A 98 -20.25 -0.14 -2.41
N GLU A 99 -21.30 0.20 -1.67
CA GLU A 99 -22.42 0.99 -2.21
C GLU A 99 -22.02 2.46 -2.52
N GLU A 100 -20.95 2.96 -1.89
CA GLU A 100 -20.44 4.31 -2.07
C GLU A 100 -19.57 4.46 -3.34
N LYS A 101 -20.17 5.00 -4.40
CA LYS A 101 -19.52 5.25 -5.70
C LYS A 101 -18.20 6.03 -5.61
N SER A 102 -18.08 6.95 -4.65
CA SER A 102 -16.87 7.76 -4.41
C SER A 102 -15.64 6.93 -4.03
N LYS A 103 -15.82 5.80 -3.34
CA LYS A 103 -14.70 4.91 -2.96
C LYS A 103 -14.07 4.23 -4.17
N ARG A 104 -14.90 3.88 -5.16
CA ARG A 104 -14.42 3.33 -6.44
C ARG A 104 -13.64 4.37 -7.25
N ASP A 105 -14.07 5.63 -7.20
CA ASP A 105 -13.34 6.73 -7.85
C ASP A 105 -11.95 6.94 -7.19
N TYR A 106 -11.86 6.87 -5.86
CA TYR A 106 -10.57 6.95 -5.15
C TYR A 106 -9.64 5.78 -5.49
N PHE A 107 -10.16 4.56 -5.55
CA PHE A 107 -9.39 3.39 -6.00
C PHE A 107 -8.86 3.57 -7.42
N THR A 108 -9.73 3.99 -8.35
CA THR A 108 -9.34 4.22 -9.75
C THR A 108 -8.23 5.27 -9.86
N GLN A 109 -8.32 6.36 -9.09
CA GLN A 109 -7.26 7.39 -9.06
C GLN A 109 -5.93 6.85 -8.54
N LEU A 110 -5.96 6.01 -7.49
CA LEU A 110 -4.76 5.37 -6.96
C LEU A 110 -4.09 4.46 -8.00
N VAL A 111 -4.87 3.60 -8.65
CA VAL A 111 -4.37 2.69 -9.70
C VAL A 111 -3.74 3.50 -10.85
N LEU A 112 -4.43 4.55 -11.31
CA LEU A 112 -3.89 5.42 -12.36
C LEU A 112 -2.57 6.09 -11.92
N ALA A 113 -2.51 6.66 -10.73
CA ALA A 113 -1.30 7.31 -10.22
C ALA A 113 -0.11 6.35 -10.16
N CYS A 114 -0.34 5.10 -9.73
CA CYS A 114 0.71 4.07 -9.69
C CYS A 114 1.12 3.63 -11.10
N LEU A 115 0.18 3.44 -12.03
CA LEU A 115 0.45 3.05 -13.42
C LEU A 115 1.25 4.11 -14.17
N PHE A 116 0.94 5.40 -14.00
CA PHE A 116 1.67 6.48 -14.65
C PHE A 116 3.08 6.67 -14.07
N GLN A 117 3.31 6.32 -12.81
CA GLN A 117 4.63 6.39 -12.18
C GLN A 117 5.50 5.15 -12.47
N THR A 118 4.90 4.02 -12.89
CA THR A 118 5.62 2.78 -13.26
C THR A 118 5.85 2.63 -14.77
N GLN A 119 5.61 3.67 -15.57
CA GLN A 119 6.01 3.68 -16.97
C GLN A 119 7.54 3.82 -17.06
N PHE A 120 8.16 2.77 -17.62
CA PHE A 120 9.57 2.63 -18.02
C PHE A 120 10.20 3.88 -18.65
#